data_AF-A0A3M2L1N9-F1
#
_entry.id   AF-A0A3M2L1N9-F1
#
_cell.length_a   1.000
_cell.length_b   1.000
_cell.length_c   1.000
_cell.angle_alpha   90.00
_cell.angle_beta   90.00
_cell.angle_gamma   90.00
#
_symmetry.space_group_name_H-M   'P 1'
#
loop_
_entity.id
_entity.type
_entity.pdbx_description
1 polymer ?
#
loop_
_entity_poly.entity_id
_entity_poly.type
_entity_poly.pdbx_seq_one_letter_code
_entity_poly.pdbx_strand_id
1 'polypeptide(L)'
;MVQDAARPVSWPTPGPDVLALLRQAAELVLAAPAQWLEQLHEASFAGERMRPVAEDPALAAAVRRVNEANVRHWANANVSDPGRRVPPNVGPEALSAARDLVRRGLDESSLDAYRTSYTVVWKYLMDICFTLTDDHRQLRELLELAALSVSTFIEDTVSAVTARMQTERADLVGGTHAERRATVSLLLEGAPIRRSQAESQLGYRLTGPHTAAVVWAPTPSAAGNLETAAELLMEAGGAVHRLTIVASAAALWLWLPVDAAIDPEPVTAGLAAIPGVQVAVGRPGVDLDGFRRSHLDALETQRMLARIPARRLARYEDIQLVSVLAADPIRAREFVADTLGALAQAEPEVIEAVTVYLETQCSTTRTAARLYTHRNTVVRRLTRADELLPRPLAANVIAVGAALEALRWFR
;
A
#
# COMPACT_ATOMS: atom_id res chain seq x y z
N MET A 1 28.24 -2.49 -1.50
CA MET A 1 29.00 -3.14 -2.58
C MET A 1 28.35 -2.72 -3.88
N VAL A 2 28.97 -1.76 -4.57
CA VAL A 2 28.42 -1.09 -5.75
C VAL A 2 28.48 -2.10 -6.91
N GLN A 3 27.32 -2.48 -7.45
CA GLN A 3 27.21 -3.48 -8.50
C GLN A 3 27.43 -2.84 -9.87
N ASP A 4 28.48 -3.31 -10.53
CA ASP A 4 28.88 -3.23 -11.95
C ASP A 4 28.27 -2.14 -12.85
N ALA A 5 29.11 -1.15 -13.17
CA ALA A 5 28.96 -0.37 -14.39
C ALA A 5 29.21 -1.27 -15.60
N ALA A 6 28.15 -1.58 -16.36
CA ALA A 6 28.22 -2.34 -17.60
C ALA A 6 29.26 -1.74 -18.56
N ARG A 7 30.17 -2.58 -19.09
CA ARG A 7 31.09 -2.19 -20.16
C ARG A 7 30.30 -1.63 -21.36
N PRO A 8 30.75 -0.54 -22.00
CA PRO A 8 30.08 -0.02 -23.18
C PRO A 8 30.11 -1.08 -24.29
N VAL A 9 28.93 -1.53 -24.71
CA VAL A 9 28.74 -2.44 -25.83
C VAL A 9 29.23 -1.74 -27.10
N SER A 10 30.26 -2.29 -27.74
CA SER A 10 30.74 -1.79 -29.04
C SER A 10 29.70 -2.16 -30.11
N TRP A 11 29.13 -1.16 -30.79
CA TRP A 11 28.12 -1.39 -31.81
C TRP A 11 28.79 -1.76 -33.14
N PRO A 12 28.43 -2.91 -33.76
CA PRO A 12 29.07 -3.36 -34.99
C PRO A 12 28.76 -2.45 -36.18
N THR A 13 29.60 -2.53 -37.23
CA THR A 13 29.38 -1.86 -38.52
C THR A 13 29.22 -2.94 -39.61
N PRO A 14 27.99 -3.44 -39.83
CA PRO A 14 27.74 -4.58 -40.72
C PRO A 14 27.92 -4.21 -42.19
N GLY A 15 28.16 -5.22 -43.03
CA GLY A 15 28.18 -5.06 -44.48
C GLY A 15 26.80 -4.66 -45.06
N PRO A 16 26.75 -3.98 -46.21
CA PRO A 16 25.49 -3.51 -46.81
C PRO A 16 24.48 -4.62 -47.10
N ASP A 17 24.95 -5.82 -47.44
CA ASP A 17 24.09 -6.99 -47.68
C ASP A 17 23.38 -7.44 -46.41
N VAL A 18 24.08 -7.46 -45.27
CA VAL A 18 23.51 -7.82 -43.97
C VAL A 18 22.50 -6.79 -43.50
N LEU A 19 22.76 -5.50 -43.77
CA LEU A 19 21.79 -4.43 -43.50
C LEU A 19 20.51 -4.59 -44.33
N ALA A 20 20.63 -5.03 -45.59
CA ALA A 20 19.48 -5.30 -46.45
C ALA A 20 18.68 -6.51 -45.93
N LEU A 21 19.35 -7.58 -45.50
CA LEU A 21 18.71 -8.75 -44.89
C LEU A 21 18.00 -8.40 -43.58
N LEU A 22 18.60 -7.55 -42.74
CA LEU A 22 17.97 -7.11 -41.49
C LEU A 22 16.73 -6.25 -41.76
N ARG A 23 16.76 -5.40 -42.80
CA ARG A 23 15.58 -4.66 -43.25
C ARG A 23 14.45 -5.62 -43.68
N GLN A 24 14.76 -6.62 -44.50
CA GLN A 24 13.77 -7.63 -44.92
C GLN A 24 13.23 -8.44 -43.74
N ALA A 25 14.08 -8.81 -42.79
CA ALA A 25 13.65 -9.47 -41.56
C ALA A 25 12.66 -8.61 -40.77
N ALA A 26 12.95 -7.30 -40.66
CA ALA A 26 12.05 -6.36 -39.99
C ALA A 26 10.70 -6.20 -40.73
N GLU A 27 10.69 -6.19 -42.06
CA GLU A 27 9.46 -6.19 -42.86
C GLU A 27 8.61 -7.44 -42.61
N LEU A 28 9.24 -8.61 -42.48
CA LEU A 28 8.56 -9.87 -42.12
C LEU A 28 8.04 -9.87 -40.67
N VAL A 29 8.74 -9.21 -39.75
CA VAL A 29 8.26 -9.00 -38.37
C VAL A 29 7.03 -8.08 -38.34
N LEU A 30 6.99 -7.04 -39.19
CA LEU A 30 5.78 -6.20 -39.31
C LEU A 30 4.58 -6.96 -39.87
N ALA A 31 4.82 -7.98 -40.69
CA ALA A 31 3.82 -8.86 -41.27
C ALA A 31 3.56 -10.13 -40.42
N ALA A 32 3.96 -10.15 -39.15
CA ALA A 32 3.89 -11.35 -38.33
C ALA A 32 2.45 -11.92 -38.21
N PRO A 33 2.26 -13.25 -38.32
CA PRO A 33 0.94 -13.85 -38.20
C PRO A 33 0.28 -13.62 -36.83
N ALA A 34 -1.04 -13.47 -36.80
CA ALA A 34 -1.81 -13.33 -35.57
C ALA A 34 -1.56 -14.47 -34.57
N GLN A 35 -1.34 -15.69 -35.06
CA GLN A 35 -1.01 -16.86 -34.23
C GLN A 35 0.30 -16.67 -33.46
N TRP A 36 1.31 -16.04 -34.07
CA TRP A 36 2.58 -15.78 -33.40
C TRP A 36 2.43 -14.68 -32.33
N LEU A 37 1.66 -13.63 -32.63
CA LEU A 37 1.33 -12.60 -31.64
C LEU A 37 0.63 -13.19 -30.41
N GLU A 38 -0.26 -14.17 -30.60
CA GLU A 38 -0.90 -14.84 -29.46
C GLU A 38 0.09 -15.66 -28.63
N GLN A 39 1.04 -16.35 -29.25
CA GLN A 39 2.12 -17.04 -28.51
C GLN A 39 2.98 -16.08 -27.70
N LEU A 40 3.27 -14.90 -28.26
CA LEU A 40 3.97 -13.84 -27.54
C LEU A 40 3.16 -13.36 -26.32
N HIS A 41 1.84 -13.20 -26.47
CA HIS A 41 0.95 -12.81 -25.39
C HIS A 41 0.90 -13.89 -24.29
N GLU A 42 0.69 -15.16 -24.65
CA GLU A 42 0.68 -16.28 -23.69
C GLU A 42 1.98 -16.36 -22.89
N ALA A 43 3.13 -16.26 -23.58
CA ALA A 43 4.44 -16.28 -22.92
C ALA A 43 4.64 -15.12 -21.94
N SER A 44 4.02 -13.96 -22.22
CA SER A 44 4.10 -12.78 -21.34
C SER A 44 3.32 -12.95 -20.03
N PHE A 45 2.39 -13.90 -19.97
CA PHE A 45 1.57 -14.18 -18.78
C PHE A 45 1.94 -15.50 -18.06
N ALA A 46 2.87 -16.27 -18.60
CA ALA A 46 3.20 -17.61 -18.09
C ALA A 46 3.88 -17.62 -16.70
N GLY A 47 4.44 -16.50 -16.25
CA GLY A 47 5.11 -16.40 -14.95
C GLY A 47 4.15 -16.23 -13.78
N GLU A 48 4.44 -16.85 -12.64
CA GLU A 48 3.57 -16.80 -11.44
C GLU A 48 3.33 -15.36 -10.93
N ARG A 49 4.31 -14.47 -11.07
CA ARG A 49 4.17 -13.04 -10.74
C ARG A 49 3.26 -12.26 -11.69
N MET A 50 2.99 -12.80 -12.88
CA MET A 50 2.06 -12.21 -13.86
C MET A 50 0.62 -12.68 -13.67
N ARG A 51 0.36 -13.62 -12.75
CA ARG A 51 -1.01 -14.10 -12.49
C ARG A 51 -1.99 -12.97 -12.14
N PRO A 52 -1.66 -11.99 -11.26
CA PRO A 52 -2.56 -10.88 -10.98
C PRO A 52 -2.83 -9.98 -12.21
N VAL A 53 -1.86 -9.88 -13.12
CA VAL A 53 -1.99 -9.11 -14.38
C VAL A 53 -2.85 -9.86 -15.39
N ALA A 54 -2.72 -11.18 -15.44
CA ALA A 54 -3.50 -12.06 -16.32
C ALA A 54 -4.97 -12.16 -15.87
N GLU A 55 -5.23 -12.14 -14.56
CA GLU A 55 -6.58 -12.19 -13.98
C GLU A 55 -7.34 -10.85 -14.09
N ASP A 56 -6.65 -9.72 -14.28
CA ASP A 56 -7.26 -8.40 -14.53
C ASP A 56 -7.37 -8.13 -16.05
N PRO A 57 -8.58 -8.13 -16.65
CA PRO A 57 -8.74 -7.95 -18.10
C PRO A 57 -8.20 -6.62 -18.64
N ALA A 58 -8.23 -5.56 -17.84
CA ALA A 58 -7.74 -4.24 -18.27
C ALA A 58 -6.21 -4.22 -18.31
N LEU A 59 -5.56 -4.82 -17.32
CA LEU A 59 -4.11 -4.98 -17.29
C LEU A 59 -3.61 -5.93 -18.37
N ALA A 60 -4.28 -7.07 -18.55
CA ALA A 60 -3.95 -8.02 -19.61
C ALA A 60 -4.01 -7.35 -21.00
N ALA A 61 -5.07 -6.58 -21.26
CA ALA A 61 -5.19 -5.81 -22.51
C ALA A 61 -4.10 -4.74 -22.66
N ALA A 62 -3.67 -4.10 -21.57
CA ALA A 62 -2.58 -3.13 -21.60
C ALA A 62 -1.23 -3.77 -21.95
N VAL A 63 -0.91 -4.91 -21.35
CA VAL A 63 0.33 -5.65 -21.66
C VAL A 63 0.37 -6.11 -23.11
N ARG A 64 -0.76 -6.59 -23.66
CA ARG A 64 -0.87 -6.97 -25.08
C ARG A 64 -0.55 -5.79 -26.01
N ARG A 65 -1.13 -4.61 -25.74
CA ARG A 65 -0.82 -3.39 -26.50
C ARG A 65 0.66 -2.99 -26.43
N VAL A 66 1.29 -3.12 -25.26
CA VAL A 66 2.73 -2.82 -25.09
C VAL A 66 3.59 -3.78 -25.89
N ASN A 67 3.26 -5.08 -25.89
CA ASN A 67 4.00 -6.08 -26.68
C ASN A 67 3.93 -5.77 -28.17
N GLU A 68 2.73 -5.52 -28.70
CA GLU A 68 2.54 -5.14 -30.10
C GLU A 68 3.27 -3.84 -30.45
N ALA A 69 3.23 -2.84 -29.56
CA ALA A 69 3.93 -1.58 -29.74
C ALA A 69 5.47 -1.78 -29.80
N ASN A 70 6.03 -2.63 -28.94
CA ASN A 70 7.46 -2.92 -28.92
C ASN A 70 7.92 -3.66 -30.18
N VAL A 71 7.17 -4.67 -30.63
CA VAL A 71 7.46 -5.39 -31.88
C VAL A 71 7.46 -4.42 -33.07
N ARG A 72 6.43 -3.58 -33.16
CA ARG A 72 6.29 -2.59 -34.25
C ARG A 72 7.39 -1.53 -34.20
N HIS A 73 7.73 -1.04 -33.01
CA HIS A 73 8.77 -0.03 -32.82
C HIS A 73 10.14 -0.54 -33.26
N TRP A 74 10.54 -1.74 -32.81
CA TRP A 74 11.81 -2.34 -33.21
C TRP A 74 11.88 -2.60 -34.72
N ALA A 75 10.80 -3.13 -35.30
CA ALA A 75 10.78 -3.44 -36.72
C ALA A 75 10.82 -2.17 -37.59
N ASN A 76 10.02 -1.14 -37.27
CA ASN A 76 10.04 0.14 -37.98
C ASN A 76 11.42 0.82 -37.94
N ALA A 77 12.12 0.73 -36.81
CA ALA A 77 13.47 1.28 -36.68
C ALA A 77 14.45 0.58 -37.63
N ASN A 78 14.38 -0.74 -37.74
CA ASN A 78 15.25 -1.51 -38.65
C ASN A 78 14.84 -1.44 -40.12
N VAL A 79 13.56 -1.15 -40.43
CA VAL A 79 13.15 -0.81 -41.80
C VAL A 79 13.79 0.52 -42.23
N SER A 80 13.74 1.52 -41.36
CA SER A 80 14.20 2.88 -41.65
C SER A 80 15.72 2.99 -41.67
N ASP A 81 16.40 2.50 -40.63
CA ASP A 81 17.85 2.59 -40.44
C ASP A 81 18.41 1.26 -39.90
N PRO A 82 18.50 0.21 -40.75
CA PRO A 82 18.90 -1.13 -40.33
C PRO A 82 20.27 -1.13 -39.66
N GLY A 83 20.40 -1.94 -38.62
CA GLY A 83 21.69 -2.19 -37.96
C GLY A 83 22.14 -1.08 -37.02
N ARG A 84 21.36 0.00 -36.85
CA ARG A 84 21.57 0.96 -35.75
C ARG A 84 20.99 0.45 -34.43
N ARG A 85 21.48 1.00 -33.33
CA ARG A 85 20.88 0.79 -32.00
C ARG A 85 19.48 1.40 -31.98
N VAL A 86 18.48 0.55 -31.77
CA VAL A 86 17.09 0.96 -31.67
C VAL A 86 16.89 1.70 -30.34
N PRO A 87 16.32 2.92 -30.35
CA PRO A 87 16.06 3.66 -29.12
C PRO A 87 14.97 2.96 -28.27
N PRO A 88 15.02 3.09 -26.94
CA PRO A 88 14.03 2.48 -26.05
C PRO A 88 12.61 2.97 -26.35
N ASN A 89 11.62 2.08 -26.24
CA ASN A 89 10.23 2.45 -26.46
C ASN A 89 9.60 3.01 -25.17
N VAL A 90 9.55 4.34 -25.07
CA VAL A 90 8.87 5.08 -23.99
C VAL A 90 7.57 5.74 -24.47
N GLY A 91 6.90 5.12 -25.43
CA GLY A 91 5.64 5.59 -25.99
C GLY A 91 4.47 5.60 -24.99
N PRO A 92 3.33 6.23 -25.35
CA PRO A 92 2.16 6.39 -24.49
C PRO A 92 1.65 5.08 -23.89
N GLU A 93 1.67 3.99 -24.66
CA GLU A 93 1.21 2.67 -24.26
C GLU A 93 2.09 2.09 -23.14
N ALA A 94 3.42 2.13 -23.32
CA ALA A 94 4.40 1.68 -22.33
C ALA A 94 4.29 2.49 -21.03
N LEU A 95 4.17 3.81 -21.15
CA LEU A 95 4.01 4.70 -19.99
C LEU A 95 2.66 4.57 -19.29
N SER A 96 1.57 4.30 -20.01
CA SER A 96 0.26 4.07 -19.42
C SER A 96 0.22 2.74 -18.65
N ALA A 97 0.70 1.66 -19.26
CA ALA A 97 0.76 0.35 -18.62
C ALA A 97 1.65 0.38 -17.37
N ALA A 98 2.81 1.05 -17.45
CA ALA A 98 3.69 1.27 -16.31
C ALA A 98 2.99 2.01 -15.16
N ARG A 99 2.25 3.09 -15.45
CA ARG A 99 1.45 3.82 -14.44
C ARG A 99 0.37 2.95 -13.82
N ASP A 100 -0.33 2.15 -14.63
CA ASP A 100 -1.40 1.26 -14.16
C ASP A 100 -0.90 0.13 -13.26
N LEU A 101 0.28 -0.41 -13.56
CA LEU A 101 0.99 -1.39 -12.71
C LEU A 101 1.42 -0.76 -11.38
N VAL A 102 2.03 0.44 -11.43
CA VAL A 102 2.45 1.18 -10.23
C VAL A 102 1.26 1.49 -9.31
N ARG A 103 0.14 1.96 -9.89
CA ARG A 103 -1.08 2.31 -9.13
C ARG A 103 -1.74 1.11 -8.45
N ARG A 104 -1.54 -0.10 -8.97
CA ARG A 104 -2.07 -1.35 -8.42
C ARG A 104 -1.10 -2.06 -7.47
N GLY A 105 0.02 -1.41 -7.13
CA GLY A 105 0.98 -1.92 -6.14
C GLY A 105 1.91 -3.02 -6.66
N LEU A 106 1.94 -3.25 -7.98
CA LEU A 106 2.86 -4.20 -8.60
C LEU A 106 4.24 -3.54 -8.78
N ASP A 107 5.30 -4.29 -8.49
CA ASP A 107 6.67 -3.80 -8.50
C ASP A 107 7.48 -4.24 -9.74
N GLU A 108 8.74 -3.80 -9.80
CA GLU A 108 9.67 -4.07 -10.90
C GLU A 108 9.93 -5.58 -11.09
N SER A 109 9.63 -6.42 -10.09
CA SER A 109 9.75 -7.88 -10.21
C SER A 109 8.75 -8.51 -11.19
N SER A 110 7.73 -7.74 -11.60
CA SER A 110 6.77 -8.09 -12.65
C SER A 110 7.37 -7.94 -14.06
N LEU A 111 8.52 -7.29 -14.22
CA LEU A 111 9.22 -7.13 -15.50
C LEU A 111 9.95 -8.41 -15.95
N ASP A 112 10.01 -9.47 -15.13
CA ASP A 112 10.47 -10.79 -15.57
C ASP A 112 9.63 -11.36 -16.74
N ALA A 113 8.40 -10.84 -16.94
CA ALA A 113 7.60 -11.09 -18.14
C ALA A 113 8.35 -10.75 -19.44
N TYR A 114 9.09 -9.63 -19.46
CA TYR A 114 9.87 -9.22 -20.64
C TYR A 114 10.92 -10.27 -21.05
N ARG A 115 11.51 -10.96 -20.08
CA ARG A 115 12.50 -12.03 -20.34
C ARG A 115 11.87 -13.27 -20.96
N THR A 116 10.65 -13.62 -20.55
CA THR A 116 9.93 -14.79 -21.10
C THR A 116 9.45 -14.49 -22.52
N SER A 117 8.93 -13.29 -22.76
CA SER A 117 8.52 -12.81 -24.08
C SER A 117 9.70 -12.73 -25.07
N TYR A 118 10.91 -12.36 -24.60
CA TYR A 118 12.12 -12.32 -25.41
C TYR A 118 12.41 -13.65 -26.12
N THR A 119 12.24 -14.78 -25.41
CA THR A 119 12.55 -16.10 -25.99
C THR A 119 11.67 -16.39 -27.21
N VAL A 120 10.40 -15.99 -27.17
CA VAL A 120 9.46 -16.15 -28.30
C VAL A 120 9.85 -15.24 -29.47
N VAL A 121 10.25 -14.00 -29.18
CA VAL A 121 10.70 -13.04 -30.20
C VAL A 121 11.98 -13.51 -30.88
N TRP A 122 12.96 -13.93 -30.09
CA TRP A 122 14.24 -14.38 -30.61
C TRP A 122 14.10 -15.60 -31.52
N LYS A 123 13.30 -16.60 -31.10
CA LYS A 123 13.05 -17.79 -31.92
C LYS A 123 12.46 -17.44 -33.28
N TYR A 124 11.46 -16.55 -33.30
CA TYR A 124 10.81 -16.13 -34.54
C TYR A 124 11.74 -15.34 -35.47
N LEU A 125 12.53 -14.42 -34.90
CA LEU A 125 13.51 -13.66 -35.67
C LEU A 125 14.60 -14.57 -36.25
N MET A 126 15.06 -15.54 -35.48
CA MET A 126 16.01 -16.55 -35.94
C MET A 126 15.43 -17.36 -37.11
N ASP A 127 14.19 -17.85 -36.99
CA ASP A 127 13.52 -18.59 -38.07
C ASP A 127 13.42 -17.74 -39.34
N ILE A 128 13.09 -16.45 -39.22
CA ILE A 128 13.12 -15.51 -40.36
C ILE A 128 14.52 -15.43 -40.99
N CYS A 129 15.58 -15.25 -40.20
CA CYS A 129 16.95 -15.16 -40.72
C CYS A 129 17.33 -16.38 -41.57
N PHE A 130 16.94 -17.59 -41.15
CA PHE A 130 17.18 -18.82 -41.91
C PHE A 130 16.40 -18.91 -43.23
N THR A 131 15.36 -18.11 -43.45
CA THR A 131 14.64 -18.05 -44.72
C THR A 131 15.21 -17.04 -45.71
N LEU A 132 16.06 -16.12 -45.25
CA LEU A 132 16.50 -14.97 -46.05
C LEU A 132 17.82 -15.19 -46.79
N THR A 133 18.68 -16.11 -46.31
CA THR A 133 19.97 -16.39 -46.96
C THR A 133 20.49 -17.78 -46.63
N ASP A 134 21.11 -18.43 -47.63
CA ASP A 134 21.88 -19.66 -47.49
C ASP A 134 23.39 -19.40 -47.31
N ASP A 135 23.85 -18.13 -47.40
CA ASP A 135 25.25 -17.77 -47.14
C ASP A 135 25.54 -17.81 -45.64
N HIS A 136 26.32 -18.81 -45.22
CA HIS A 136 26.68 -19.02 -43.82
C HIS A 136 27.38 -17.81 -43.16
N ARG A 137 28.11 -17.01 -43.93
CA ARG A 137 28.80 -15.82 -43.41
C ARG A 137 27.80 -14.70 -43.16
N GLN A 138 26.93 -14.43 -44.12
CA GLN A 138 25.86 -13.43 -43.97
C GLN A 138 24.87 -13.83 -42.88
N LEU A 139 24.48 -15.10 -42.81
CA LEU A 139 23.57 -15.62 -41.79
C LEU A 139 24.15 -15.46 -40.38
N ARG A 140 25.42 -15.80 -40.18
CA ARG A 140 26.11 -15.59 -38.89
C ARG A 140 26.09 -14.13 -38.48
N GLU A 141 26.52 -13.24 -39.37
CA GLU A 141 26.61 -11.80 -39.10
C GLU A 141 25.20 -11.21 -38.85
N LEU A 142 24.19 -11.65 -39.60
CA LEU A 142 22.79 -11.27 -39.41
C LEU A 142 22.25 -11.71 -38.05
N LEU A 143 22.47 -12.96 -37.65
CA LEU A 143 22.01 -13.48 -36.35
C LEU A 143 22.70 -12.77 -35.18
N GLU A 144 24.01 -12.52 -35.27
CA GLU A 144 24.77 -11.79 -34.26
C GLU A 144 24.22 -10.36 -34.10
N LEU A 145 24.01 -9.66 -35.22
CA LEU A 145 23.45 -8.31 -35.24
C LEU A 145 22.00 -8.26 -34.73
N ALA A 146 21.16 -9.20 -35.18
CA ALA A 146 19.76 -9.30 -34.78
C ALA A 146 19.63 -9.56 -33.28
N ALA A 147 20.39 -10.54 -32.75
CA ALA A 147 20.43 -10.86 -31.33
C ALA A 147 20.80 -9.64 -30.49
N LEU A 148 21.90 -8.98 -30.87
CA LEU A 148 22.39 -7.78 -30.19
C LEU A 148 21.37 -6.65 -30.24
N SER A 149 20.76 -6.42 -31.40
CA SER A 149 19.76 -5.37 -31.61
C SER A 149 18.53 -5.59 -30.73
N VAL A 150 17.95 -6.80 -30.74
CA VAL A 150 16.72 -7.08 -29.99
C VAL A 150 16.97 -7.15 -28.47
N SER A 151 18.09 -7.73 -28.03
CA SER A 151 18.40 -7.83 -26.60
C SER A 151 18.68 -6.45 -26.00
N THR A 152 19.50 -5.65 -26.69
CA THR A 152 19.82 -4.28 -26.24
C THR A 152 18.58 -3.40 -26.24
N PHE A 153 17.72 -3.50 -27.27
CA PHE A 153 16.46 -2.76 -27.32
C PHE A 153 15.54 -3.08 -26.13
N ILE A 154 15.40 -4.36 -25.78
CA ILE A 154 14.56 -4.79 -24.66
C ILE A 154 15.16 -4.32 -23.34
N GLU A 155 16.47 -4.51 -23.15
CA GLU A 155 17.18 -4.04 -21.95
C GLU A 155 17.04 -2.53 -21.77
N ASP A 156 17.31 -1.75 -22.82
CA ASP A 156 17.17 -0.30 -22.82
C ASP A 156 15.73 0.13 -22.53
N THR A 157 14.75 -0.56 -23.12
CA THR A 157 13.32 -0.25 -22.90
C THR A 157 12.91 -0.57 -21.47
N VAL A 158 13.30 -1.73 -20.94
CA VAL A 158 13.05 -2.11 -19.55
C VAL A 158 13.70 -1.12 -18.60
N SER A 159 14.96 -0.74 -18.83
CA SER A 159 15.66 0.27 -18.02
C SER A 159 15.00 1.64 -18.10
N ALA A 160 14.60 2.10 -19.29
CA ALA A 160 13.96 3.40 -19.47
C ALA A 160 12.55 3.45 -18.85
N VAL A 161 11.75 2.39 -19.01
CA VAL A 161 10.43 2.27 -18.39
C VAL A 161 10.56 2.17 -16.87
N THR A 162 11.53 1.41 -16.35
CA THR A 162 11.82 1.32 -14.92
C THR A 162 12.22 2.67 -14.34
N ALA A 163 13.17 3.37 -14.99
CA ALA A 163 13.56 4.71 -14.60
C ALA A 163 12.36 5.66 -14.59
N ARG A 164 11.48 5.59 -15.59
CA ARG A 164 10.28 6.41 -15.65
C ARG A 164 9.24 6.02 -14.61
N MET A 165 9.09 4.75 -14.26
CA MET A 165 8.27 4.28 -13.15
C MET A 165 8.81 4.78 -11.81
N GLN A 166 10.14 4.81 -11.64
CA GLN A 166 10.78 5.36 -10.46
C GLN A 166 10.62 6.88 -10.39
N THR A 167 10.77 7.59 -11.50
CA THR A 167 10.49 9.04 -11.59
C THR A 167 9.03 9.32 -11.33
N GLU A 168 8.08 8.59 -11.94
CA GLU A 168 6.65 8.73 -11.66
C GLU A 168 6.33 8.40 -10.20
N ARG A 169 6.93 7.36 -9.60
CA ARG A 169 6.80 7.09 -8.17
C ARG A 169 7.39 8.22 -7.34
N ALA A 170 8.54 8.78 -7.72
CA ALA A 170 9.18 9.90 -7.04
C ALA A 170 8.44 11.23 -7.24
N ASP A 171 7.72 11.40 -8.34
CA ASP A 171 6.88 12.55 -8.67
C ASP A 171 5.53 12.45 -7.93
N LEU A 172 4.91 11.26 -7.93
CA LEU A 172 3.73 10.92 -7.12
C LEU A 172 4.01 11.00 -5.63
N VAL A 173 5.27 10.80 -5.22
CA VAL A 173 5.74 10.91 -3.84
C VAL A 173 6.44 12.24 -3.56
N GLY A 174 6.71 13.10 -4.55
CA GLY A 174 7.37 14.43 -4.48
C GLY A 174 8.61 14.55 -3.56
N GLY A 175 9.77 14.95 -4.10
CA GLY A 175 11.06 15.07 -3.38
C GLY A 175 11.03 15.67 -1.96
N THR A 176 10.12 16.60 -1.66
CA THR A 176 9.90 17.14 -0.31
C THR A 176 9.29 16.13 0.67
N HIS A 177 8.35 15.26 0.27
CA HIS A 177 7.80 14.25 1.17
C HIS A 177 8.76 13.09 1.42
N ALA A 178 9.60 12.72 0.45
CA ALA A 178 10.65 11.73 0.65
C ALA A 178 11.68 12.20 1.67
N GLU A 179 12.14 13.46 1.55
CA GLU A 179 13.00 14.10 2.55
C GLU A 179 12.30 14.15 3.92
N ARG A 180 11.06 14.66 3.98
CA ARG A 180 10.28 14.70 5.22
C ARG A 180 10.09 13.32 5.86
N ARG A 181 9.84 12.28 5.06
CA ARG A 181 9.68 10.90 5.56
C ARG A 181 11.00 10.37 6.12
N ALA A 182 12.12 10.65 5.46
CA ALA A 182 13.45 10.29 5.96
C ALA A 182 13.74 11.01 7.28
N THR A 183 13.46 12.31 7.36
CA THR A 183 13.59 13.11 8.60
C THR A 183 12.72 12.55 9.72
N VAL A 184 11.44 12.24 9.46
CA VAL A 184 10.55 11.62 10.45
C VAL A 184 11.08 10.26 10.88
N SER A 185 11.58 9.43 9.97
CA SER A 185 12.14 8.12 10.31
C SER A 185 13.34 8.25 11.27
N LEU A 186 14.28 9.16 10.97
CA LEU A 186 15.41 9.47 11.86
C LEU A 186 14.93 9.96 13.24
N LEU A 187 13.91 10.81 13.28
CA LEU A 187 13.32 11.25 14.54
C LEU A 187 12.74 10.05 15.29
N LEU A 188 11.90 9.22 14.67
CA LEU A 188 11.26 8.07 15.31
C LEU A 188 12.26 7.03 15.84
N GLU A 189 13.37 6.80 15.13
CA GLU A 189 14.43 5.88 15.51
C GLU A 189 15.35 6.41 16.62
N GLY A 190 15.22 7.67 17.01
CA GLY A 190 16.12 8.29 17.99
C GLY A 190 17.49 8.65 17.42
N ALA A 191 17.63 8.70 16.09
CA ALA A 191 18.91 9.01 15.44
C ALA A 191 19.36 10.45 15.76
N PRO A 192 20.69 10.70 15.78
CA PRO A 192 21.23 12.02 16.07
C PRO A 192 20.99 12.98 14.90
N ILE A 193 19.94 13.79 14.99
CA ILE A 193 19.63 14.90 14.08
C ILE A 193 19.43 16.20 14.87
N ARG A 194 19.94 17.32 14.36
CA ARG A 194 19.76 18.62 15.02
C ARG A 194 18.30 19.06 14.88
N ARG A 195 17.68 19.50 15.98
CA ARG A 195 16.27 19.93 15.99
C ARG A 195 15.97 20.98 14.93
N SER A 196 16.80 22.02 14.80
CA SER A 196 16.61 23.09 13.80
C SER A 196 16.61 22.58 12.36
N GLN A 197 17.45 21.59 12.05
CA GLN A 197 17.49 20.96 10.74
C GLN A 197 16.21 20.16 10.49
N ALA A 198 15.78 19.35 11.48
CA ALA A 198 14.55 18.58 11.38
C ALA A 198 13.32 19.48 11.20
N GLU A 199 13.19 20.54 12.01
CA GLU A 199 12.06 21.49 11.90
C GLU A 199 12.04 22.21 10.53
N SER A 200 13.21 22.57 9.99
CA SER A 200 13.32 23.18 8.66
C SER A 200 12.88 22.24 7.53
N GLN A 201 13.29 20.95 7.59
CA GLN A 201 12.92 19.96 6.58
C GLN A 201 11.43 19.60 6.66
N LEU A 202 10.89 19.52 7.88
CA LEU A 202 9.48 19.21 8.11
C LEU A 202 8.55 20.39 7.85
N GLY A 203 9.03 21.63 8.01
CA GLY A 203 8.16 22.80 8.07
C GLY A 203 7.21 22.75 9.28
N TYR A 204 7.64 22.08 10.35
CA TYR A 204 6.83 21.78 11.53
C TYR A 204 7.70 21.91 12.79
N ARG A 205 7.16 22.55 13.83
CA ARG A 205 7.89 22.73 15.10
C ARG A 205 7.82 21.44 15.91
N LEU A 206 8.94 21.02 16.50
CA LEU A 206 9.05 19.83 17.35
C LEU A 206 9.00 20.17 18.85
N THR A 207 8.61 21.41 19.16
CA THR A 207 8.43 21.94 20.52
C THR A 207 6.95 22.26 20.71
N GLY A 208 6.40 21.93 21.88
CA GLY A 208 4.98 22.08 22.19
C GLY A 208 4.19 20.79 22.01
N PRO A 209 2.87 20.85 21.93
CA PRO A 209 2.04 19.65 21.94
C PRO A 209 1.96 19.00 20.55
N HIS A 210 1.83 17.68 20.55
CA HIS A 210 1.77 16.84 19.36
C HIS A 210 0.76 15.72 19.57
N THR A 211 -0.24 15.65 18.69
CA THR A 211 -1.15 14.50 18.56
C THR A 211 -0.97 13.91 17.17
N ALA A 212 -0.50 12.68 17.10
CA ALA A 212 -0.26 11.96 15.87
C ALA A 212 -1.49 11.14 15.47
N ALA A 213 -1.70 10.98 14.16
CA ALA A 213 -2.71 10.08 13.63
C ALA A 213 -2.16 9.31 12.42
N VAL A 214 -2.71 8.12 12.20
CA VAL A 214 -2.49 7.32 10.99
C VAL A 214 -3.83 7.18 10.29
N VAL A 215 -3.88 7.60 9.04
CA VAL A 215 -5.06 7.52 8.17
C VAL A 215 -4.72 6.56 7.05
N TRP A 216 -5.52 5.51 6.85
CA TRP A 216 -5.26 4.53 5.79
C TRP A 216 -6.54 4.01 5.14
N ALA A 217 -6.38 3.50 3.93
CA ALA A 217 -7.43 2.84 3.17
C ALA A 217 -7.09 1.35 3.04
N PRO A 218 -7.88 0.44 3.64
CA PRO A 218 -7.66 -1.01 3.49
C PRO A 218 -7.79 -1.49 2.03
N THR A 219 -8.59 -0.78 1.22
CA THR A 219 -8.79 -1.07 -0.20
C THR A 219 -8.29 0.07 -1.08
N PRO A 220 -7.67 -0.21 -2.25
CA PRO A 220 -7.13 0.84 -3.13
C PRO A 220 -8.16 1.87 -3.60
N SER A 221 -9.43 1.48 -3.72
CA SER A 221 -10.54 2.35 -4.15
C SER A 221 -10.82 3.52 -3.22
N ALA A 222 -10.44 3.43 -1.94
CA ALA A 222 -10.69 4.46 -0.94
C ALA A 222 -9.49 5.39 -0.70
N ALA A 223 -8.35 5.15 -1.38
CA ALA A 223 -7.13 5.96 -1.22
C ALA A 223 -7.32 7.43 -1.58
N GLY A 224 -8.27 7.77 -2.47
CA GLY A 224 -8.60 9.15 -2.83
C GLY A 224 -9.17 9.99 -1.68
N ASN A 225 -9.65 9.35 -0.60
CA ASN A 225 -10.32 10.02 0.53
C ASN A 225 -9.38 10.30 1.72
N LEU A 226 -8.08 9.95 1.63
CA LEU A 226 -7.15 10.07 2.75
C LEU A 226 -6.93 11.52 3.19
N GLU A 227 -6.82 12.45 2.25
CA GLU A 227 -6.60 13.87 2.56
C GLU A 227 -7.84 14.51 3.21
N THR A 228 -9.04 14.13 2.74
CA THR A 228 -10.31 14.54 3.36
C THR A 228 -10.43 14.03 4.79
N ALA A 229 -10.06 12.78 5.07
CA ALA A 229 -10.04 12.26 6.43
C ALA A 229 -9.00 12.97 7.32
N ALA A 230 -7.86 13.35 6.75
CA ALA A 230 -6.89 14.17 7.46
C ALA A 230 -7.46 15.56 7.80
N GLU A 231 -8.28 16.16 6.92
CA GLU A 231 -8.91 17.47 7.14
C GLU A 231 -9.91 17.40 8.29
N LEU A 232 -10.75 16.36 8.31
CA LEU A 232 -11.68 16.11 9.43
C LEU A 232 -10.97 16.03 10.78
N LEU A 233 -9.81 15.37 10.84
CA LEU A 233 -9.00 15.30 12.06
C LEU A 233 -8.45 16.66 12.48
N MET A 234 -7.98 17.46 11.52
CA MET A 234 -7.43 18.78 11.78
C MET A 234 -8.52 19.72 12.34
N GLU A 235 -9.71 19.69 11.74
CA GLU A 235 -10.88 20.47 12.18
C GLU A 235 -11.35 20.02 13.57
N ALA A 236 -11.52 18.72 13.80
CA ALA A 236 -11.95 18.18 15.08
C ALA A 236 -10.94 18.44 16.21
N GLY A 237 -9.65 18.50 15.89
CA GLY A 237 -8.60 18.87 16.84
C GLY A 237 -8.47 20.38 17.08
N GLY A 238 -9.15 21.23 16.30
CA GLY A 238 -8.95 22.70 16.36
C GLY A 238 -7.57 23.16 15.89
N ALA A 239 -6.89 22.35 15.08
CA ALA A 239 -5.54 22.65 14.60
C ALA A 239 -5.57 23.59 13.39
N VAL A 240 -4.70 24.61 13.38
CA VAL A 240 -4.57 25.56 12.26
C VAL A 240 -3.67 25.01 11.14
N HIS A 241 -2.79 24.09 11.46
CA HIS A 241 -1.87 23.44 10.52
C HIS A 241 -1.57 22.01 10.98
N ARG A 242 -1.05 21.19 10.06
CA ARG A 242 -0.63 19.81 10.30
C ARG A 242 0.67 19.48 9.58
N LEU A 243 1.44 18.54 10.12
CA LEU A 243 2.47 17.85 9.36
C LEU A 243 1.84 16.60 8.73
N THR A 244 1.94 16.46 7.40
CA THR A 244 1.52 15.26 6.68
C THR A 244 2.74 14.56 6.07
N ILE A 245 2.90 13.28 6.38
CA ILE A 245 3.87 12.38 5.77
C ILE A 245 3.11 11.31 5.00
N VAL A 246 3.34 11.25 3.68
CA VAL A 246 2.83 10.17 2.85
C VAL A 246 3.61 8.91 3.24
N ALA A 247 2.99 7.93 3.89
CA ALA A 247 3.66 6.70 4.29
C ALA A 247 3.64 5.66 3.14
N SER A 248 2.54 5.62 2.39
CA SER A 248 2.38 4.83 1.16
C SER A 248 1.27 5.43 0.30
N ALA A 249 0.98 4.83 -0.86
CA ALA A 249 -0.17 5.21 -1.70
C ALA A 249 -1.54 5.06 -0.99
N ALA A 250 -1.60 4.30 0.11
CA ALA A 250 -2.83 4.01 0.84
C ALA A 250 -2.78 4.46 2.32
N ALA A 251 -1.75 5.20 2.74
CA ALA A 251 -1.62 5.63 4.13
C ALA A 251 -0.88 6.97 4.30
N LEU A 252 -1.40 7.80 5.20
CA LEU A 252 -0.81 9.06 5.67
C LEU A 252 -0.50 8.97 7.17
N TRP A 253 0.63 9.55 7.57
CA TRP A 253 0.89 9.90 8.97
C TRP A 253 0.72 11.39 9.15
N LEU A 254 0.07 11.78 10.24
CA LEU A 254 -0.28 13.15 10.56
C LEU A 254 0.25 13.51 11.95
N TRP A 255 0.66 14.76 12.14
CA TRP A 255 0.85 15.37 13.46
C TRP A 255 0.12 16.70 13.52
N LEU A 256 -0.73 16.83 14.54
CA LEU A 256 -1.47 18.04 14.88
C LEU A 256 -0.82 18.70 16.11
N PRO A 257 -0.60 20.03 16.11
CA PRO A 257 -0.01 20.76 17.21
C PRO A 257 -1.03 21.03 18.33
N VAL A 258 -1.61 19.97 18.91
CA VAL A 258 -2.72 20.04 19.88
C VAL A 258 -2.47 19.12 21.06
N ASP A 259 -2.83 19.59 22.26
CA ASP A 259 -2.64 18.92 23.55
C ASP A 259 -3.88 18.16 24.05
N ALA A 260 -5.05 18.50 23.52
CA ALA A 260 -6.31 17.84 23.82
C ALA A 260 -6.49 16.56 23.00
N ALA A 261 -7.12 15.56 23.63
CA ALA A 261 -7.60 14.39 22.91
C ALA A 261 -8.65 14.80 21.87
N ILE A 262 -8.52 14.27 20.65
CA ILE A 262 -9.47 14.54 19.57
C ILE A 262 -10.83 13.97 19.95
N ASP A 263 -11.88 14.77 19.81
CA ASP A 263 -13.25 14.32 19.98
C ASP A 263 -13.63 13.38 18.80
N PRO A 264 -13.96 12.10 19.06
CA PRO A 264 -14.26 11.15 18.00
C PRO A 264 -15.61 11.39 17.32
N GLU A 265 -16.54 12.11 17.94
CA GLU A 265 -17.90 12.28 17.41
C GLU A 265 -17.94 13.01 16.05
N PRO A 266 -17.38 14.23 15.90
CA PRO A 266 -17.39 14.94 14.61
C PRO A 266 -16.61 14.19 13.53
N VAL A 267 -15.50 13.54 13.89
CA VAL A 267 -14.69 12.75 12.95
C VAL A 267 -15.47 11.53 12.45
N THR A 268 -16.18 10.84 13.34
CA THR A 268 -17.00 9.68 12.97
C THR A 268 -18.14 10.07 12.03
N ALA A 269 -18.79 11.20 12.28
CA ALA A 269 -19.83 11.74 11.41
C ALA A 269 -19.28 12.09 10.02
N GLY A 270 -18.13 12.78 9.95
CA GLY A 270 -17.47 13.10 8.68
C GLY A 270 -17.03 11.86 7.90
N LEU A 271 -16.48 10.85 8.58
CA LEU A 271 -16.09 9.59 7.96
C LEU A 271 -17.28 8.87 7.30
N ALA A 272 -18.52 9.03 7.80
CA ALA A 272 -19.71 8.45 7.16
C ALA A 272 -19.90 8.86 5.70
N ALA A 273 -19.42 10.05 5.30
CA ALA A 273 -19.47 10.54 3.92
C ALA A 273 -18.35 9.99 3.03
N ILE A 274 -17.27 9.44 3.61
CA ILE A 274 -16.09 8.92 2.89
C ILE A 274 -15.80 7.46 3.29
N PRO A 275 -16.55 6.49 2.76
CA PRO A 275 -16.37 5.09 3.13
C PRO A 275 -15.00 4.55 2.72
N GLY A 276 -14.53 3.54 3.46
CA GLY A 276 -13.28 2.83 3.16
C GLY A 276 -12.00 3.45 3.72
N VAL A 277 -12.09 4.53 4.50
CA VAL A 277 -10.95 5.09 5.25
C VAL A 277 -11.08 4.72 6.73
N GLN A 278 -9.95 4.35 7.34
CA GLN A 278 -9.79 4.12 8.77
C GLN A 278 -8.77 5.10 9.36
N VAL A 279 -8.98 5.44 10.63
CA VAL A 279 -8.23 6.46 11.34
C VAL A 279 -7.85 5.96 12.73
N ALA A 280 -6.57 6.06 13.06
CA ALA A 280 -6.01 5.73 14.36
C ALA A 280 -5.32 6.95 14.94
N VAL A 281 -5.68 7.33 16.17
CA VAL A 281 -5.17 8.54 16.83
C VAL A 281 -4.34 8.14 18.05
N GLY A 282 -3.15 8.69 18.17
CA GLY A 282 -2.28 8.51 19.34
C GLY A 282 -2.68 9.40 20.51
N ARG A 283 -2.05 9.18 21.68
CA ARG A 283 -2.23 10.12 22.81
C ARG A 283 -1.51 11.43 22.54
N PRO A 284 -2.04 12.59 22.98
CA PRO A 284 -1.29 13.83 22.98
C PRO A 284 0.01 13.69 23.78
N GLY A 285 1.08 14.31 23.29
CA GLY A 285 2.36 14.39 23.98
C GLY A 285 3.02 15.75 23.75
N VAL A 286 4.13 16.01 24.44
CA VAL A 286 4.86 17.27 24.32
C VAL A 286 6.28 17.06 23.82
N ASP A 287 6.75 18.03 23.05
CA ASP A 287 8.07 18.08 22.42
C ASP A 287 8.40 16.80 21.63
N LEU A 288 9.68 16.58 21.34
CA LEU A 288 10.13 15.46 20.51
C LEU A 288 9.71 14.08 21.05
N ASP A 289 9.66 13.90 22.37
CA ASP A 289 9.21 12.63 22.96
C ASP A 289 7.71 12.43 22.77
N GLY A 290 6.92 13.49 22.87
CA GLY A 290 5.51 13.49 22.53
C GLY A 290 5.24 13.21 21.06
N PHE A 291 6.00 13.86 20.17
CA PHE A 291 5.97 13.61 18.72
C PHE A 291 6.15 12.12 18.40
N ARG A 292 7.14 11.47 19.04
CA ARG A 292 7.43 10.04 18.87
C ARG A 292 6.37 9.15 19.48
N ARG A 293 6.09 9.33 20.78
CA ARG A 293 5.17 8.47 21.53
C ARG A 293 3.77 8.50 20.95
N SER A 294 3.28 9.68 20.57
CA SER A 294 1.97 9.81 19.95
C SER A 294 1.88 8.99 18.66
N HIS A 295 2.93 9.00 17.83
CA HIS A 295 2.93 8.21 16.60
C HIS A 295 3.01 6.70 16.86
N LEU A 296 3.82 6.26 17.82
CA LEU A 296 3.87 4.85 18.22
C LEU A 296 2.52 4.35 18.76
N ASP A 297 1.85 5.17 19.58
CA ASP A 297 0.49 4.91 20.07
C ASP A 297 -0.52 4.84 18.91
N ALA A 298 -0.41 5.72 17.91
CA ALA A 298 -1.26 5.69 16.71
C ALA A 298 -1.02 4.42 15.87
N LEU A 299 0.23 3.97 15.70
CA LEU A 299 0.56 2.72 15.02
C LEU A 299 0.00 1.49 15.75
N GLU A 300 0.07 1.48 17.08
CA GLU A 300 -0.53 0.40 17.87
C GLU A 300 -2.05 0.37 17.72
N THR A 301 -2.66 1.54 17.74
CA THR A 301 -4.10 1.73 17.49
C THR A 301 -4.48 1.25 16.08
N GLN A 302 -3.67 1.56 15.07
CA GLN A 302 -3.85 1.06 13.71
C GLN A 302 -3.82 -0.47 13.64
N ARG A 303 -2.83 -1.12 14.27
CA ARG A 303 -2.72 -2.59 14.27
C ARG A 303 -3.94 -3.27 14.87
N MET A 304 -4.48 -2.69 15.94
CA MET A 304 -5.71 -3.17 16.57
C MET A 304 -6.93 -2.92 15.68
N LEU A 305 -7.08 -1.70 15.15
CA LEU A 305 -8.23 -1.30 14.33
C LEU A 305 -8.29 -2.05 12.99
N ALA A 306 -7.15 -2.38 12.40
CA ALA A 306 -7.07 -3.16 11.16
C ALA A 306 -7.67 -4.57 11.28
N ARG A 307 -7.84 -5.09 12.51
CA ARG A 307 -8.49 -6.39 12.79
C ARG A 307 -10.01 -6.28 12.90
N ILE A 308 -10.57 -5.06 12.93
CA ILE A 308 -12.00 -4.79 13.12
C ILE A 308 -12.52 -3.88 12.00
N PRO A 309 -12.91 -4.45 10.84
CA PRO A 309 -13.35 -3.66 9.68
C PRO A 309 -14.57 -2.77 9.95
N ALA A 310 -15.40 -3.13 10.94
CA ALA A 310 -16.60 -2.38 11.31
C ALA A 310 -16.28 -1.04 12.00
N ARG A 311 -15.08 -0.88 12.59
CA ARG A 311 -14.67 0.35 13.26
C ARG A 311 -13.74 1.15 12.33
N ARG A 312 -14.02 2.44 12.19
CA ARG A 312 -13.27 3.34 11.29
C ARG A 312 -12.47 4.41 12.01
N LEU A 313 -12.68 4.59 13.30
CA LEU A 313 -11.94 5.52 14.13
C LEU A 313 -11.65 4.85 15.48
N ALA A 314 -10.43 5.00 15.97
CA ALA A 314 -10.07 4.67 17.33
C ALA A 314 -8.96 5.60 17.82
N ARG A 315 -8.99 5.93 19.11
CA ARG A 315 -7.90 6.60 19.81
C ARG A 315 -7.16 5.59 20.65
N TYR A 316 -5.89 5.83 20.92
CA TYR A 316 -5.10 4.95 21.77
C TYR A 316 -5.70 4.80 23.17
N GLU A 317 -6.33 5.85 23.70
CA GLU A 317 -7.03 5.80 24.99
C GLU A 317 -8.18 4.79 24.99
N ASP A 318 -8.82 4.56 23.84
CA ASP A 318 -9.91 3.59 23.67
C ASP A 318 -9.39 2.14 23.63
N ILE A 319 -8.11 1.94 23.31
CA ILE A 319 -7.50 0.60 23.15
C ILE A 319 -6.44 0.28 24.20
N GLN A 320 -5.98 1.23 25.02
CA GLN A 320 -4.78 1.06 25.85
C GLN A 320 -4.86 -0.16 26.78
N LEU A 321 -6.01 -0.38 27.41
CA LEU A 321 -6.21 -1.56 28.26
C LEU A 321 -6.17 -2.85 27.43
N VAL A 322 -6.81 -2.82 26.27
CA VAL A 322 -6.95 -3.97 25.39
C VAL A 322 -5.64 -4.32 24.71
N SER A 323 -4.80 -3.35 24.34
CA SER A 323 -3.48 -3.63 23.76
C SER A 323 -2.56 -4.32 24.76
N VAL A 324 -2.64 -3.96 26.04
CA VAL A 324 -1.91 -4.67 27.12
C VAL A 324 -2.44 -6.09 27.30
N LEU A 325 -3.76 -6.27 27.34
CA LEU A 325 -4.37 -7.60 27.49
C LEU A 325 -4.10 -8.49 26.27
N ALA A 326 -4.16 -7.93 25.07
CA ALA A 326 -4.01 -8.63 23.80
C ALA A 326 -2.55 -8.86 23.37
N ALA A 327 -1.57 -8.55 24.24
CA ALA A 327 -0.18 -8.92 24.03
C ALA A 327 -0.01 -10.44 23.86
N ASP A 328 -0.85 -11.22 24.54
CA ASP A 328 -1.05 -12.66 24.30
C ASP A 328 -2.54 -12.92 23.97
N PRO A 329 -2.90 -13.01 22.68
CA PRO A 329 -4.30 -13.17 22.27
C PRO A 329 -4.96 -14.46 22.74
N ILE A 330 -4.19 -15.51 23.02
CA ILE A 330 -4.74 -16.78 23.51
C ILE A 330 -5.15 -16.58 24.97
N ARG A 331 -4.22 -16.10 25.80
CA ARG A 331 -4.50 -15.82 27.22
C ARG A 331 -5.58 -14.76 27.40
N ALA A 332 -5.64 -13.77 26.51
CA ALA A 332 -6.68 -12.75 26.56
C ALA A 332 -8.08 -13.34 26.33
N ARG A 333 -8.22 -14.29 25.39
CA ARG A 333 -9.50 -14.97 25.14
C ARG A 333 -9.88 -15.91 26.28
N GLU A 334 -8.91 -16.63 26.84
CA GLU A 334 -9.11 -17.45 28.05
C GLU A 334 -9.58 -16.59 29.23
N PHE A 335 -8.90 -15.47 29.48
CA PHE A 335 -9.29 -14.50 30.52
C PHE A 335 -10.72 -13.99 30.32
N VAL A 336 -11.11 -13.66 29.09
CA VAL A 336 -12.48 -13.22 28.78
C VAL A 336 -13.49 -14.35 29.05
N ALA A 337 -13.20 -15.57 28.61
CA ALA A 337 -14.08 -16.72 28.81
C ALA A 337 -14.25 -17.06 30.30
N ASP A 338 -13.15 -17.11 31.05
CA ASP A 338 -13.15 -17.43 32.48
C ASP A 338 -13.79 -16.34 33.34
N THR A 339 -13.70 -15.08 32.90
CA THR A 339 -14.21 -13.93 33.66
C THR A 339 -15.69 -13.66 33.38
N LEU A 340 -16.12 -13.73 32.11
CA LEU A 340 -17.48 -13.42 31.72
C LEU A 340 -18.40 -14.64 31.69
N GLY A 341 -17.87 -15.84 31.47
CA GLY A 341 -18.66 -17.05 31.33
C GLY A 341 -19.77 -16.89 30.28
N ALA A 342 -21.02 -17.19 30.68
CA ALA A 342 -22.17 -17.07 29.79
C ALA A 342 -22.52 -15.61 29.44
N LEU A 343 -22.07 -14.63 30.24
CA LEU A 343 -22.30 -13.21 29.96
C LEU A 343 -21.67 -12.78 28.63
N ALA A 344 -20.58 -13.41 28.20
CA ALA A 344 -19.91 -13.11 26.93
C ALA A 344 -20.81 -13.29 25.70
N GLN A 345 -21.89 -14.08 25.82
CA GLN A 345 -22.85 -14.38 24.75
C GLN A 345 -24.28 -13.94 25.11
N ALA A 346 -24.43 -13.13 26.17
CA ALA A 346 -25.73 -12.63 26.62
C ALA A 346 -26.36 -11.65 25.61
N GLU A 347 -27.62 -11.32 25.85
CA GLU A 347 -28.36 -10.33 25.08
C GLU A 347 -27.63 -8.97 25.11
N PRO A 348 -27.55 -8.23 23.97
CA PRO A 348 -26.83 -6.97 23.88
C PRO A 348 -27.21 -5.96 24.97
N GLU A 349 -28.49 -5.91 25.35
CA GLU A 349 -29.01 -5.00 26.36
C GLU A 349 -28.50 -5.31 27.78
N VAL A 350 -28.19 -6.57 28.07
CA VAL A 350 -27.61 -7.01 29.34
C VAL A 350 -26.14 -6.60 29.41
N ILE A 351 -25.39 -6.87 28.33
CA ILE A 351 -23.98 -6.46 28.20
C ILE A 351 -23.87 -4.93 28.30
N GLU A 352 -24.70 -4.20 27.56
CA GLU A 352 -24.75 -2.74 27.59
C GLU A 352 -25.08 -2.19 28.99
N ALA A 353 -26.03 -2.81 29.69
CA ALA A 353 -26.38 -2.39 31.06
C ALA A 353 -25.21 -2.57 32.04
N VAL A 354 -24.46 -3.67 31.96
CA VAL A 354 -23.27 -3.89 32.79
C VAL A 354 -22.19 -2.88 32.42
N THR A 355 -21.91 -2.67 31.13
CA THR A 355 -20.88 -1.71 30.71
C THR A 355 -21.20 -0.29 31.19
N VAL A 356 -22.41 0.21 30.97
CA VAL A 356 -22.80 1.56 31.41
C VAL A 356 -22.86 1.64 32.94
N TYR A 357 -23.20 0.55 33.64
CA TYR A 357 -23.13 0.50 35.09
C TYR A 357 -21.71 0.70 35.61
N LEU A 358 -20.73 0.02 35.01
CA LEU A 358 -19.32 0.19 35.36
C LEU A 358 -18.82 1.62 35.04
N GLU A 359 -19.13 2.14 33.84
CA GLU A 359 -18.75 3.50 33.43
C GLU A 359 -19.37 4.59 34.32
N THR A 360 -20.55 4.33 34.90
CA THR A 360 -21.23 5.24 35.83
C THR A 360 -20.86 4.98 37.29
N GLN A 361 -19.70 4.36 37.53
CA GLN A 361 -19.13 4.02 38.85
C GLN A 361 -20.10 3.19 39.70
N CYS A 362 -20.67 2.14 39.12
CA CYS A 362 -21.55 1.20 39.80
C CYS A 362 -22.84 1.84 40.39
N SER A 363 -23.38 2.88 39.73
CA SER A 363 -24.60 3.57 40.18
C SER A 363 -25.80 3.32 39.30
N THR A 364 -26.76 2.51 39.79
CA THR A 364 -27.97 2.15 39.03
C THR A 364 -28.80 3.35 38.58
N THR A 365 -28.81 4.44 39.35
CA THR A 365 -29.56 5.65 39.01
C THR A 365 -28.92 6.39 37.83
N ARG A 366 -27.59 6.54 37.85
CA ARG A 366 -26.86 7.17 36.75
C ARG A 366 -26.89 6.31 35.49
N THR A 367 -26.80 4.99 35.65
CA THR A 367 -26.97 4.03 34.53
C THR A 367 -28.34 4.18 33.89
N ALA A 368 -29.41 4.22 34.69
CA ALA A 368 -30.78 4.36 34.19
C ALA A 368 -30.98 5.67 33.42
N ALA A 369 -30.46 6.78 33.95
CA ALA A 369 -30.48 8.07 33.27
C ALA A 369 -29.73 8.04 31.92
N ARG A 370 -28.53 7.46 31.88
CA ARG A 370 -27.70 7.38 30.66
C ARG A 370 -28.28 6.45 29.60
N LEU A 371 -28.96 5.38 30.00
CA LEU A 371 -29.66 4.45 29.11
C LEU A 371 -31.10 4.89 28.78
N TYR A 372 -31.55 6.05 29.26
CA TYR A 372 -32.92 6.54 29.11
C TYR A 372 -33.98 5.49 29.49
N THR A 373 -33.74 4.74 30.57
CA THR A 373 -34.61 3.65 31.03
C THR A 373 -34.98 3.80 32.51
N HIS A 374 -35.93 3.01 32.98
CA HIS A 374 -36.31 3.01 34.39
C HIS A 374 -35.28 2.24 35.23
N ARG A 375 -35.04 2.70 36.47
CA ARG A 375 -34.08 2.08 37.40
C ARG A 375 -34.31 0.58 37.58
N ASN A 376 -35.57 0.14 37.69
CA ASN A 376 -35.91 -1.27 37.85
C ASN A 376 -35.47 -2.14 36.66
N THR A 377 -35.48 -1.58 35.45
CA THR A 377 -35.02 -2.28 34.25
C THR A 377 -33.51 -2.54 34.32
N VAL A 378 -32.73 -1.54 34.76
CA VAL A 378 -31.28 -1.71 34.99
C VAL A 378 -31.03 -2.78 36.05
N VAL A 379 -31.72 -2.71 37.19
CA VAL A 379 -31.56 -3.70 38.28
C VAL A 379 -31.85 -5.12 37.78
N ARG A 380 -32.91 -5.32 37.01
CA ARG A 380 -33.24 -6.62 36.41
C ARG A 380 -32.14 -7.09 35.45
N ARG A 381 -31.60 -6.22 34.59
CA ARG A 381 -30.52 -6.57 33.67
C ARG A 381 -29.22 -6.91 34.41
N LEU A 382 -28.89 -6.18 35.48
CA LEU A 382 -27.73 -6.50 36.33
C LEU A 382 -27.90 -7.81 37.09
N THR A 383 -29.11 -8.09 37.60
CA THR A 383 -29.42 -9.39 38.24
C THR A 383 -29.24 -10.54 37.25
N ARG A 384 -29.72 -10.36 36.01
CA ARG A 384 -29.51 -11.32 34.93
C ARG A 384 -28.03 -11.50 34.60
N ALA A 385 -27.24 -10.42 34.61
CA ALA A 385 -25.79 -10.53 34.41
C ALA A 385 -25.11 -11.33 35.52
N ASP A 386 -25.48 -11.12 36.78
CA ASP A 386 -24.96 -11.88 37.92
C ASP A 386 -25.26 -13.39 37.82
N GLU A 387 -26.42 -13.78 37.29
CA GLU A 387 -26.75 -15.19 37.03
C GLU A 387 -25.84 -15.83 35.95
N LEU A 388 -25.33 -15.03 35.02
CA LEU A 388 -24.54 -15.50 33.88
C LEU A 388 -23.03 -15.45 34.14
N LEU A 389 -22.60 -14.66 35.12
CA LEU A 389 -21.21 -14.52 35.51
C LEU A 389 -20.74 -15.73 36.35
N PRO A 390 -19.51 -16.23 36.15
CA PRO A 390 -18.92 -17.26 37.01
C PRO A 390 -18.72 -16.82 38.47
N ARG A 391 -18.63 -15.51 38.70
CA ARG A 391 -18.50 -14.88 40.03
C ARG A 391 -19.39 -13.64 40.10
N PRO A 392 -20.03 -13.33 41.24
CA PRO A 392 -20.87 -12.14 41.37
C PRO A 392 -20.13 -10.86 40.94
N LEU A 393 -20.81 -10.00 40.18
CA LEU A 393 -20.26 -8.76 39.62
C LEU A 393 -19.59 -7.91 40.72
N ALA A 394 -20.26 -7.76 41.86
CA ALA A 394 -19.76 -6.97 43.00
C ALA A 394 -18.40 -7.47 43.55
N ALA A 395 -18.08 -8.76 43.40
CA ALA A 395 -16.84 -9.36 43.86
C ALA A 395 -15.72 -9.39 42.80
N ASN A 396 -16.02 -9.01 41.55
CA ASN A 396 -15.10 -9.11 40.42
C ASN A 396 -15.20 -7.95 39.41
N VAL A 397 -15.62 -6.77 39.88
CA VAL A 397 -15.94 -5.58 39.07
C VAL A 397 -14.82 -5.21 38.08
N ILE A 398 -13.56 -5.21 38.54
CA ILE A 398 -12.40 -4.81 37.71
C ILE A 398 -12.17 -5.81 36.58
N ALA A 399 -12.13 -7.12 36.89
CA ALA A 399 -11.89 -8.13 35.87
C ALA A 399 -13.04 -8.18 34.86
N VAL A 400 -14.29 -8.07 35.33
CA VAL A 400 -15.46 -8.03 34.44
C VAL A 400 -15.41 -6.81 33.51
N GLY A 401 -15.06 -5.63 34.04
CA GLY A 401 -14.85 -4.43 33.21
C GLY A 401 -13.76 -4.64 32.16
N ALA A 402 -12.59 -5.15 32.56
CA ALA A 402 -11.49 -5.42 31.65
C ALA A 402 -11.85 -6.46 30.57
N ALA A 403 -12.57 -7.51 30.94
CA ALA A 403 -13.01 -8.55 30.02
C ALA A 403 -14.10 -8.07 29.05
N LEU A 404 -15.02 -7.20 29.49
CA LEU A 404 -16.00 -6.56 28.61
C LEU A 404 -15.34 -5.62 27.60
N GLU A 405 -14.33 -4.84 28.02
CA GLU A 405 -13.53 -4.04 27.11
C GLU A 405 -12.80 -4.91 26.10
N ALA A 406 -12.12 -5.98 26.52
CA ALA A 406 -11.47 -6.92 25.60
C ALA A 406 -12.47 -7.58 24.62
N LEU A 407 -13.65 -8.00 25.10
CA LEU A 407 -14.69 -8.62 24.28
C LEU A 407 -15.16 -7.70 23.14
N ARG A 408 -15.22 -6.39 23.36
CA ARG A 408 -15.60 -5.39 22.33
C ARG A 408 -14.61 -5.32 21.16
N TRP A 409 -13.38 -5.80 21.35
CA TRP A 409 -12.33 -5.79 20.34
C TRP A 409 -12.02 -7.18 19.77
N PHE A 410 -12.51 -8.25 20.39
CA PHE A 410 -12.36 -9.63 19.90
C PHE A 410 -13.57 -10.13 19.08
N ARG A 411 -14.70 -9.44 19.15
CA ARG A 411 -15.83 -9.61 18.23
C ARG A 411 -15.59 -8.86 16.93
#